data_AF-A0A1M3CYM8-F1
#
_entry.id   AF-A0A1M3CYM8-F1
#
_cell.length_a   1.000
_cell.length_b   1.000
_cell.length_c   1.000
_cell.angle_alpha   90.00
_cell.angle_beta   90.00
_cell.angle_gamma   90.00
#
_symmetry.space_group_name_H-M   'P 1'
#
loop_
_entity.id
_entity.type
_entity.pdbx_description
1 polymer ?
#
loop_
_entity_poly.entity_id
_entity_poly.type
_entity_poly.pdbx_seq_one_letter_code
_entity_poly.pdbx_strand_id
1 'polypeptide(L)'
;MITKLEKRLLGASNNVIFPTSWEELDPVQFITVICILLEFKAKKFDVRELQLRLYTELSNINTRQILRRDYNWFEKEIFANLDRMNFCFKYVYDDPRFKNLDLKMQKLLKKNNPEKITDEPEAVIASKFKRTVEIDAAISKQLIPNIFVGFKKYSGYRFENKGDIVDTSIIAEQFVDTLTIMSLMADHGADNYIDLFISTLYCPGEYSSAQAKANIDKFKKLNPVIKYGIVFNFESILSWLTGETKYNILFSRKPKKVKSKQNLGFNAIIYSITEKGYGNIKEVSKLNLIEFLELMYKNLMDSINQLAESKMSKEEISKKLNLSIEHLNQIL
;
A
#
# COMPACT_ATOMS: atom_id res chain seq x y z
N MET A 1 27.12 5.85 -27.84
CA MET A 1 27.97 7.04 -28.02
C MET A 1 27.11 8.24 -27.64
N ILE A 2 27.33 8.84 -26.46
CA ILE A 2 26.42 9.86 -25.90
C ILE A 2 26.63 11.19 -26.63
N THR A 3 25.54 11.76 -27.14
CA THR A 3 25.57 13.00 -27.91
C THR A 3 25.86 14.19 -27.01
N LYS A 4 26.49 15.24 -27.56
CA LYS A 4 26.74 16.52 -26.86
C LYS A 4 25.42 17.15 -26.33
N LEU A 5 24.29 16.74 -26.90
CA LEU A 5 22.94 17.15 -26.51
C LEU A 5 22.47 16.48 -25.21
N GLU A 6 22.67 15.17 -25.06
CA GLU A 6 22.32 14.41 -23.83
C GLU A 6 23.06 14.98 -22.62
N LYS A 7 24.35 15.29 -22.76
CA LYS A 7 25.15 15.94 -21.70
C LYS A 7 24.63 17.31 -21.28
N ARG A 8 23.95 18.03 -22.19
CA ARG A 8 23.45 19.40 -21.97
C ARG A 8 22.09 19.42 -21.29
N LEU A 9 21.20 18.49 -21.63
CA LEU A 9 19.84 18.41 -21.06
C LEU A 9 19.80 17.59 -19.76
N LEU A 10 20.72 16.64 -19.57
CA LEU A 10 20.72 15.70 -18.43
C LEU A 10 21.78 15.98 -17.37
N GLY A 11 22.39 17.18 -17.36
CA GLY A 11 23.25 17.65 -16.26
C GLY A 11 24.22 16.60 -15.72
N ALA A 12 25.17 16.15 -16.55
CA ALA A 12 26.27 15.28 -16.14
C ALA A 12 25.92 14.07 -15.23
N SER A 13 24.86 13.33 -15.52
CA SER A 13 24.78 11.91 -15.16
C SER A 13 24.08 11.12 -16.27
N ASN A 14 24.71 10.03 -16.69
CA ASN A 14 24.47 9.36 -17.97
C ASN A 14 23.18 8.51 -18.06
N ASN A 15 22.18 8.68 -17.19
CA ASN A 15 20.90 7.99 -17.31
C ASN A 15 19.82 8.87 -16.65
N VAL A 16 18.66 9.02 -17.28
CA VAL A 16 17.49 9.51 -16.55
C VAL A 16 17.13 8.42 -15.54
N ILE A 17 17.44 8.65 -14.26
CA ILE A 17 17.08 7.75 -13.18
C ILE A 17 15.65 8.11 -12.79
N PHE A 18 14.75 7.16 -12.99
CA PHE A 18 13.37 7.27 -12.58
C PHE A 18 13.10 6.33 -11.41
N PRO A 19 12.20 6.71 -10.50
CA PRO A 19 11.69 5.80 -9.49
C PRO A 19 11.10 4.54 -10.12
N THR A 20 11.57 3.36 -9.70
CA THR A 20 11.01 2.07 -10.15
C THR A 20 10.03 1.45 -9.15
N SER A 21 9.89 2.09 -7.99
CA SER A 21 9.05 1.66 -6.90
C SER A 21 8.47 2.89 -6.17
N TRP A 22 7.45 2.66 -5.34
CA TRP A 22 6.90 3.71 -4.48
C TRP A 22 7.91 4.19 -3.45
N GLU A 23 8.75 3.28 -2.94
CA GLU A 23 9.72 3.49 -1.88
C GLU A 23 10.86 4.44 -2.26
N GLU A 24 11.11 4.61 -3.57
CA GLU A 24 12.09 5.53 -4.13
C GLU A 24 11.60 6.99 -4.20
N LEU A 25 10.30 7.23 -4.04
CA LEU A 25 9.74 8.57 -4.12
C LEU A 25 10.09 9.40 -2.88
N ASP A 26 10.46 10.66 -3.10
CA ASP A 26 10.44 11.65 -2.03
C ASP A 26 8.99 12.13 -1.74
N PRO A 27 8.75 12.83 -0.61
CA PRO A 27 7.39 13.24 -0.24
C PRO A 27 6.70 14.16 -1.26
N VAL A 28 7.45 15.01 -1.96
CA VAL A 28 6.90 15.92 -2.98
C VAL A 28 6.51 15.10 -4.21
N GLN A 29 7.41 14.23 -4.69
CA GLN A 29 7.13 13.33 -5.79
C GLN A 29 5.92 12.43 -5.50
N PHE A 30 5.84 11.87 -4.29
CA PHE A 30 4.69 11.06 -3.87
C PHE A 30 3.38 11.83 -3.97
N ILE A 31 3.30 13.04 -3.40
CA ILE A 31 2.09 13.86 -3.48
C ILE A 31 1.73 14.22 -4.92
N THR A 32 2.72 14.51 -5.78
CA THR A 32 2.50 14.76 -7.21
C THR A 32 1.90 13.53 -7.92
N VAL A 33 2.43 12.34 -7.65
CA VAL A 33 1.89 11.08 -8.19
C VAL A 33 0.46 10.87 -7.71
N ILE A 34 0.15 11.14 -6.44
CA ILE A 34 -1.21 11.05 -5.90
C ILE A 34 -2.18 11.98 -6.63
N CYS A 35 -1.78 13.23 -6.92
CA CYS A 35 -2.59 14.14 -7.75
C CYS A 35 -2.91 13.53 -9.11
N ILE A 36 -1.90 12.99 -9.80
CA ILE A 36 -2.07 12.36 -11.12
C ILE A 36 -3.03 11.16 -11.01
N LEU A 37 -2.86 10.31 -9.99
CA LEU A 37 -3.71 9.13 -9.80
C LEU A 37 -5.17 9.47 -9.46
N LEU A 38 -5.42 10.57 -8.74
CA LEU A 38 -6.78 11.05 -8.51
C LEU A 38 -7.48 11.43 -9.81
N GLU A 39 -6.76 12.09 -10.73
CA GLU A 39 -7.28 12.43 -12.06
C GLU A 39 -7.51 11.18 -12.93
N PHE A 40 -6.58 10.23 -12.87
CA PHE A 40 -6.70 8.95 -13.55
C PHE A 40 -7.93 8.16 -13.05
N LYS A 41 -8.13 8.09 -11.73
CA LYS A 41 -9.30 7.44 -11.10
C LYS A 41 -10.62 8.12 -11.47
N ALA A 42 -10.59 9.44 -11.67
CA ALA A 42 -11.71 10.19 -12.22
C ALA A 42 -11.94 9.99 -13.74
N LYS A 43 -11.20 9.06 -14.36
CA LYS A 43 -11.27 8.72 -15.79
C LYS A 43 -11.01 9.90 -16.73
N LYS A 44 -10.20 10.88 -16.29
CA LYS A 44 -9.84 12.04 -17.13
C LYS A 44 -8.94 11.65 -18.30
N PHE A 45 -8.18 10.57 -18.16
CA PHE A 45 -7.24 10.09 -19.17
C PHE A 45 -6.97 8.58 -19.04
N ASP A 46 -6.32 8.01 -20.05
CA ASP A 46 -5.99 6.58 -20.13
C ASP A 46 -4.60 6.24 -19.55
N VAL A 47 -4.20 4.98 -19.65
CA VAL A 47 -2.93 4.49 -19.10
C VAL A 47 -1.71 5.10 -19.80
N ARG A 48 -1.80 5.41 -21.09
CA ARG A 48 -0.68 5.99 -21.84
C ARG A 48 -0.41 7.42 -21.39
N GLU A 49 -1.47 8.19 -21.21
CA GLU A 49 -1.39 9.54 -20.66
C GLU A 49 -0.95 9.52 -19.19
N LEU A 50 -1.38 8.53 -18.39
CA LEU A 50 -0.87 8.32 -17.03
C LEU A 50 0.66 8.16 -17.04
N GLN A 51 1.18 7.23 -17.85
CA GLN A 51 2.62 7.00 -17.99
C GLN A 51 3.36 8.26 -18.43
N LEU A 52 2.78 9.05 -19.35
CA LEU A 52 3.40 10.27 -19.86
C LEU A 52 3.48 11.36 -18.79
N ARG A 53 2.44 11.52 -17.98
CA ARG A 53 2.41 12.47 -16.86
C ARG A 53 3.39 12.07 -15.77
N LEU A 54 3.43 10.79 -15.42
CA LEU A 54 4.43 10.27 -14.47
C LEU A 54 5.85 10.48 -15.00
N TYR A 55 6.10 10.16 -16.27
CA TYR A 55 7.39 10.41 -16.91
C TYR A 55 7.76 11.89 -16.81
N THR A 56 6.83 12.80 -17.13
CA THR A 56 7.12 14.24 -17.14
C THR A 56 7.45 14.75 -15.74
N GLU A 57 6.65 14.39 -14.73
CA GLU A 57 6.81 14.87 -13.35
C GLU A 57 7.95 14.20 -12.58
N LEU A 58 8.23 12.92 -12.86
CA LEU A 58 9.29 12.18 -12.20
C LEU A 58 10.61 12.22 -12.97
N SER A 59 10.60 12.66 -14.23
CA SER A 59 11.84 13.00 -14.93
C SER A 59 12.46 14.22 -14.29
N ASN A 60 13.77 14.19 -14.12
CA ASN A 60 14.55 15.41 -13.89
C ASN A 60 14.69 16.27 -15.17
N ILE A 61 13.91 15.99 -16.22
CA ILE A 61 14.00 16.69 -17.50
C ILE A 61 13.16 17.97 -17.43
N ASN A 62 13.84 19.11 -17.52
CA ASN A 62 13.15 20.39 -17.65
C ASN A 62 12.63 20.56 -19.09
N THR A 63 11.35 20.24 -19.31
CA THR A 63 10.68 20.33 -20.62
C THR A 63 10.78 21.72 -21.24
N ARG A 64 10.91 22.79 -20.44
CA ARG A 64 11.06 24.17 -20.93
C ARG A 64 12.43 24.45 -21.56
N GLN A 65 13.42 23.60 -21.31
CA GLN A 65 14.78 23.73 -21.86
C GLN A 65 14.97 22.92 -23.15
N ILE A 66 13.96 22.17 -23.57
CA ILE A 66 14.00 21.38 -24.79
C ILE A 66 13.83 22.32 -25.99
N LEU A 67 14.87 22.43 -26.83
CA LEU A 67 14.81 23.23 -28.05
C LEU A 67 14.12 22.44 -29.17
N ARG A 68 13.50 23.15 -30.13
CA ARG A 68 12.80 22.51 -31.27
C ARG A 68 13.65 21.50 -32.04
N ARG A 69 14.96 21.74 -32.15
CA ARG A 69 15.91 20.83 -32.81
C ARG A 69 16.14 19.50 -32.05
N ASP A 70 15.74 19.45 -30.79
CA ASP A 70 15.96 18.32 -29.88
C ASP A 70 14.68 17.46 -29.73
N TYR A 71 13.57 17.82 -30.39
CA TYR A 71 12.28 17.15 -30.26
C TYR A 71 12.32 15.67 -30.69
N ASN A 72 12.98 15.36 -31.81
CA ASN A 72 13.08 13.97 -32.29
C ASN A 72 13.81 13.06 -31.31
N TRP A 73 14.79 13.59 -30.58
CA TRP A 73 15.48 12.84 -29.53
C TRP A 73 14.54 12.66 -28.32
N PHE A 74 13.89 13.73 -27.89
CA PHE A 74 13.01 13.70 -26.73
C PHE A 74 11.83 12.75 -26.92
N GLU A 75 11.23 12.73 -28.11
CA GLU A 75 10.17 11.80 -28.47
C GLU A 75 10.63 10.34 -28.37
N LYS A 76 11.81 10.01 -28.93
CA LYS A 76 12.40 8.67 -28.82
C LYS A 76 12.69 8.28 -27.38
N GLU A 77 13.19 9.22 -26.57
CA GLU A 77 13.49 8.99 -25.16
C GLU A 77 12.23 8.69 -24.35
N ILE A 78 11.15 9.44 -24.59
CA ILE A 78 9.83 9.16 -24.00
C ILE A 78 9.39 7.76 -24.39
N PHE A 79 9.34 7.45 -25.69
CA PHE A 79 8.84 6.14 -26.15
C PHE A 79 9.66 4.96 -25.60
N ALA A 80 10.97 5.12 -25.47
CA ALA A 80 11.85 4.09 -24.93
C ALA A 80 11.63 3.82 -23.43
N ASN A 81 11.20 4.83 -22.67
CA ASN A 81 11.10 4.75 -21.21
C ASN A 81 9.67 4.77 -20.65
N LEU A 82 8.66 5.05 -21.48
CA LEU A 82 7.27 5.18 -21.03
C LEU A 82 6.76 3.92 -20.32
N ASP A 83 7.16 2.76 -20.80
CA ASP A 83 6.76 1.46 -20.22
C ASP A 83 7.36 1.18 -18.85
N ARG A 84 8.44 1.88 -18.50
CA ARG A 84 9.06 1.80 -17.17
C ARG A 84 8.22 2.55 -16.12
N MET A 85 7.26 3.38 -16.54
CA MET A 85 6.33 4.11 -15.65
C MET A 85 5.12 3.25 -15.25
N ASN A 86 5.36 2.03 -14.80
CA ASN A 86 4.31 1.05 -14.48
C ASN A 86 4.26 0.65 -12.99
N PHE A 87 5.09 1.24 -12.12
CA PHE A 87 5.17 0.84 -10.71
C PHE A 87 3.85 1.09 -9.94
N CYS A 88 3.11 2.14 -10.29
CA CYS A 88 1.92 2.60 -9.57
C CYS A 88 0.60 1.94 -10.01
N PHE A 89 0.62 1.07 -11.01
CA PHE A 89 -0.58 0.38 -11.49
C PHE A 89 -0.29 -1.09 -11.84
N LYS A 90 -1.37 -1.84 -12.00
CA LYS A 90 -1.33 -3.22 -12.48
C LYS A 90 -2.50 -3.52 -13.41
N TYR A 91 -2.29 -4.46 -14.31
CA TYR A 91 -3.35 -5.04 -15.12
C TYR A 91 -4.10 -6.09 -14.32
N VAL A 92 -5.41 -6.00 -14.31
CA VAL A 92 -6.31 -6.98 -13.69
C VAL A 92 -7.09 -7.68 -14.79
N TYR A 93 -7.04 -9.00 -14.76
CA TYR A 93 -7.64 -9.86 -15.78
C TYR A 93 -8.90 -10.52 -15.21
N ASP A 94 -10.03 -10.29 -15.88
CA ASP A 94 -11.32 -10.90 -15.51
C ASP A 94 -11.43 -12.34 -16.04
N ASP A 95 -10.56 -12.73 -16.98
CA ASP A 95 -10.63 -14.02 -17.68
C ASP A 95 -10.19 -15.18 -16.77
N PRO A 96 -11.02 -16.23 -16.56
CA PRO A 96 -10.66 -17.37 -15.71
C PRO A 96 -9.39 -18.08 -16.16
N ARG A 97 -9.06 -18.06 -17.46
CA ARG A 97 -7.86 -18.70 -18.01
C ARG A 97 -6.58 -18.06 -17.50
N PHE A 98 -6.64 -16.79 -17.07
CA PHE A 98 -5.50 -16.13 -16.43
C PHE A 98 -5.03 -16.87 -15.17
N LYS A 99 -5.95 -17.45 -14.39
CA LYS A 99 -5.62 -18.21 -13.18
C LYS A 99 -4.90 -19.52 -13.45
N ASN A 100 -5.02 -20.04 -14.68
CA ASN A 100 -4.37 -21.28 -15.10
C ASN A 100 -2.93 -21.04 -15.61
N LEU A 101 -2.53 -19.77 -15.79
CA LEU A 101 -1.15 -19.43 -16.11
C LEU A 101 -0.26 -19.70 -14.90
N ASP A 102 1.03 -19.95 -15.13
CA ASP A 102 1.98 -20.09 -14.04
C ASP A 102 2.13 -18.76 -13.26
N LEU A 103 2.63 -18.84 -12.02
CA LEU A 103 2.75 -17.67 -11.16
C LEU A 103 3.72 -16.62 -11.72
N LYS A 104 4.72 -17.04 -12.51
CA LYS A 104 5.71 -16.16 -13.11
C LYS A 104 5.07 -15.31 -14.20
N MET A 105 4.32 -15.91 -15.12
CA MET A 105 3.59 -15.26 -16.18
C MET A 105 2.48 -14.36 -15.63
N GLN A 106 1.75 -14.81 -14.61
CA GLN A 106 0.76 -13.97 -13.93
C GLN A 106 1.39 -12.69 -13.36
N LYS A 107 2.57 -12.79 -12.72
CA LYS A 107 3.30 -11.61 -12.22
C LYS A 107 3.77 -10.70 -13.35
N LEU A 108 4.31 -11.27 -14.43
CA LEU A 108 4.78 -10.52 -15.60
C LEU A 108 3.64 -9.72 -16.26
N LEU A 109 2.51 -10.37 -16.52
CA LEU A 109 1.33 -9.79 -17.16
C LEU A 109 0.61 -8.76 -16.29
N LYS A 110 0.68 -8.89 -14.96
CA LYS A 110 0.15 -7.85 -14.05
C LYS A 110 0.92 -6.54 -14.18
N LYS A 111 2.20 -6.55 -14.56
CA LYS A 111 3.05 -5.36 -14.64
C LYS A 111 3.26 -4.83 -16.05
N ASN A 112 3.13 -5.69 -17.06
CA ASN A 112 3.48 -5.35 -18.43
C ASN A 112 2.30 -5.57 -19.36
N ASN A 113 2.19 -4.69 -20.36
CA ASN A 113 1.15 -4.80 -21.37
C ASN A 113 1.40 -6.05 -22.24
N PRO A 114 0.46 -7.01 -22.35
CA PRO A 114 0.69 -8.27 -23.06
C PRO A 114 1.06 -8.08 -24.53
N GLU A 115 0.55 -7.06 -25.21
CA GLU A 115 0.89 -6.79 -26.62
C GLU A 115 2.37 -6.44 -26.84
N LYS A 116 3.14 -6.20 -25.76
CA LYS A 116 4.58 -5.91 -25.82
C LYS A 116 5.45 -7.12 -25.50
N ILE A 117 4.86 -8.22 -25.04
CA ILE A 117 5.56 -9.45 -24.74
C ILE A 117 5.35 -10.38 -25.93
N THR A 118 6.25 -10.29 -26.92
CA THR A 118 6.14 -11.03 -28.19
C THR A 118 6.70 -12.44 -28.13
N ASP A 119 7.56 -12.71 -27.15
CA ASP A 119 8.39 -13.92 -27.13
C ASP A 119 7.74 -15.06 -26.33
N GLU A 120 6.58 -14.81 -25.72
CA GLU A 120 5.87 -15.74 -24.83
C GLU A 120 4.46 -16.07 -25.40
N PRO A 121 4.18 -17.32 -25.80
CA PRO A 121 2.88 -17.71 -26.34
C PRO A 121 1.71 -17.41 -25.40
N GLU A 122 1.89 -17.58 -24.09
CA GLU A 122 0.90 -17.27 -23.07
C GLU A 122 0.55 -15.78 -23.05
N ALA A 123 1.52 -14.90 -23.32
CA ALA A 123 1.27 -13.46 -23.38
C ALA A 123 0.47 -13.07 -24.63
N VAL A 124 0.73 -13.72 -25.77
CA VAL A 124 -0.08 -13.56 -27.00
C VAL A 124 -1.52 -13.99 -26.74
N ILE A 125 -1.74 -15.08 -26.00
CA ILE A 125 -3.09 -15.50 -25.60
C ILE A 125 -3.71 -14.47 -24.65
N ALA A 126 -2.96 -14.03 -23.63
CA ALA A 126 -3.42 -13.07 -22.63
C ALA A 126 -3.75 -11.69 -23.21
N SER A 127 -3.16 -11.30 -24.36
CA SER A 127 -3.51 -10.07 -25.07
C SER A 127 -4.99 -9.99 -25.46
N LYS A 128 -5.65 -11.16 -25.62
CA LYS A 128 -7.06 -11.28 -25.98
C LYS A 128 -7.98 -11.26 -24.77
N PHE A 129 -7.45 -11.32 -23.55
CA PHE A 129 -8.26 -11.33 -22.34
C PHE A 129 -8.79 -9.93 -22.05
N LYS A 130 -10.03 -9.87 -21.57
CA LYS A 130 -10.58 -8.62 -21.02
C LYS A 130 -9.79 -8.26 -19.76
N ARG A 131 -9.30 -7.02 -19.72
CA ARG A 131 -8.51 -6.49 -18.62
C ARG A 131 -8.89 -5.06 -18.27
N THR A 132 -8.69 -4.72 -17.01
CA THR A 132 -8.76 -3.36 -16.48
C THR A 132 -7.40 -2.95 -15.93
N VAL A 133 -7.26 -1.67 -15.61
CA VAL A 133 -6.08 -1.17 -14.89
C VAL A 133 -6.53 -0.67 -13.53
N GLU A 134 -5.84 -1.13 -12.51
CA GLU A 134 -6.05 -0.73 -11.12
C GLU A 134 -4.77 -0.12 -10.56
N ILE A 135 -4.92 0.78 -9.58
CA ILE A 135 -3.78 1.33 -8.84
C ILE A 135 -3.14 0.20 -8.04
N ASP A 136 -1.82 0.09 -8.12
CA ASP A 136 -1.07 -0.88 -7.31
C ASP A 136 -0.59 -0.23 -6.03
N ALA A 137 -1.38 -0.39 -4.98
CA ALA A 137 -1.23 0.27 -3.69
C ALA A 137 -0.55 -0.62 -2.64
N ALA A 138 0.54 -1.30 -2.99
CA ALA A 138 1.37 -2.02 -2.01
C ALA A 138 2.64 -1.20 -1.77
N ILE A 139 2.70 -0.52 -0.63
CA ILE A 139 3.83 0.36 -0.25
C ILE A 139 4.33 -0.06 1.12
N SER A 140 5.62 -0.32 1.23
CA SER A 140 6.28 -0.82 2.45
C SER A 140 7.07 0.28 3.20
N LYS A 141 6.73 1.56 2.95
CA LYS A 141 7.41 2.74 3.48
C LYS A 141 6.45 3.91 3.73
N GLN A 142 6.70 4.66 4.80
CA GLN A 142 6.08 5.97 5.03
C GLN A 142 6.73 7.01 4.10
N LEU A 143 5.95 7.51 3.13
CA LEU A 143 6.39 8.49 2.13
C LEU A 143 6.08 9.94 2.51
N ILE A 144 5.30 10.17 3.58
CA ILE A 144 5.00 11.50 4.13
C ILE A 144 5.47 11.55 5.58
N PRO A 145 6.78 11.65 5.86
CA PRO A 145 7.28 11.63 7.23
C PRO A 145 6.92 12.90 8.02
N ASN A 146 6.64 14.01 7.34
CA ASN A 146 6.37 15.29 7.96
C ASN A 146 5.27 16.05 7.21
N ILE A 147 4.39 16.71 7.97
CA ILE A 147 3.41 17.64 7.43
C ILE A 147 3.53 19.01 8.10
N PHE A 148 3.19 20.06 7.35
CA PHE A 148 3.18 21.42 7.84
C PHE A 148 1.74 21.93 7.91
N VAL A 149 1.34 22.37 9.10
CA VAL A 149 0.08 23.08 9.32
C VAL A 149 0.44 24.50 9.73
N GLY A 150 0.27 25.45 8.80
CA GLY A 150 0.85 26.78 8.93
C GLY A 150 2.37 26.67 9.05
N PHE A 151 2.96 27.30 10.07
CA PHE A 151 4.40 27.26 10.33
C PHE A 151 4.84 26.09 11.21
N LYS A 152 3.91 25.24 11.67
CA LYS A 152 4.24 24.15 12.58
C LYS A 152 4.40 22.82 11.84
N LYS A 153 5.55 22.19 12.09
CA LYS A 153 5.88 20.84 11.62
C LYS A 153 5.27 19.79 12.55
N TYR A 154 4.62 18.79 12.00
CA TYR A 154 4.17 17.58 12.69
C TYR A 154 4.88 16.39 12.05
N SER A 155 5.54 15.58 12.87
CA SER A 155 6.20 14.36 12.42
C SER A 155 5.21 13.21 12.51
N GLY A 156 5.15 12.39 11.46
CA GLY A 156 4.32 11.20 11.41
C GLY A 156 4.99 9.99 12.05
N TYR A 157 4.31 8.86 12.01
CA TYR A 157 4.91 7.57 12.30
C TYR A 157 6.07 7.25 11.34
N ARG A 158 7.03 6.46 11.82
CA ARG A 158 8.04 5.80 10.98
C ARG A 158 7.53 4.43 10.56
N PHE A 159 7.75 4.09 9.30
CA PHE A 159 7.54 2.74 8.77
C PHE A 159 8.46 2.58 7.56
N GLU A 160 9.34 1.59 7.60
CA GLU A 160 10.25 1.29 6.49
C GLU A 160 10.61 -0.20 6.54
N ASN A 161 10.39 -0.89 5.43
CA ASN A 161 10.93 -2.24 5.25
C ASN A 161 12.37 -2.18 4.72
N LYS A 162 13.32 -2.82 5.42
CA LYS A 162 14.70 -2.99 4.99
C LYS A 162 15.00 -4.47 4.84
N GLY A 163 14.70 -5.00 3.66
CA GLY A 163 14.80 -6.44 3.38
C GLY A 163 13.68 -7.20 4.08
N ASP A 164 14.05 -8.02 5.08
CA ASP A 164 13.10 -8.84 5.86
C ASP A 164 12.73 -8.21 7.22
N ILE A 165 13.26 -7.03 7.53
CA ILE A 165 13.06 -6.35 8.82
C ILE A 165 12.26 -5.07 8.60
N VAL A 166 11.09 -4.99 9.22
CA VAL A 166 10.27 -3.79 9.27
C VAL A 166 10.67 -2.96 10.49
N ASP A 167 11.06 -1.72 10.23
CA ASP A 167 11.33 -0.72 11.26
C ASP A 167 10.15 0.26 11.34
N THR A 168 9.47 0.29 12.48
CA THR A 168 8.25 1.09 12.68
C THR A 168 8.22 1.73 14.05
N SER A 169 7.66 2.94 14.14
CA SER A 169 7.33 3.59 15.41
C SER A 169 5.87 3.41 15.80
N ILE A 170 5.07 2.73 14.98
CA ILE A 170 3.66 2.47 15.28
C ILE A 170 3.59 1.49 16.44
N ILE A 171 2.84 1.84 17.47
CA ILE A 171 2.49 0.93 18.57
C ILE A 171 1.13 0.27 18.33
N ALA A 172 0.86 -0.84 19.01
CA ALA A 172 -0.38 -1.58 18.90
C ALA A 172 -1.63 -0.71 19.06
N GLU A 173 -1.69 0.13 20.10
CA GLU A 173 -2.81 1.05 20.36
C GLU A 173 -3.08 1.99 19.16
N GLN A 174 -2.02 2.60 18.61
CA GLN A 174 -2.11 3.51 17.48
C GLN A 174 -2.60 2.79 16.22
N PHE A 175 -2.11 1.57 15.97
CA PHE A 175 -2.54 0.77 14.82
C PHE A 175 -4.01 0.38 14.94
N VAL A 176 -4.43 -0.12 16.09
CA VAL A 176 -5.81 -0.53 16.37
C VAL A 176 -6.79 0.64 16.24
N ASP A 177 -6.44 1.80 16.80
CA ASP A 177 -7.26 3.00 16.68
C ASP A 177 -7.35 3.46 15.22
N THR A 178 -6.23 3.40 14.49
CA THR A 178 -6.21 3.77 13.06
C THR A 178 -7.12 2.86 12.24
N LEU A 179 -7.06 1.54 12.43
CA LEU A 179 -7.96 0.59 11.74
C LEU A 179 -9.44 0.80 12.12
N THR A 180 -9.71 1.14 13.38
CA THR A 180 -11.06 1.47 13.84
C THR A 180 -11.57 2.73 13.14
N ILE A 181 -10.74 3.77 13.04
CA ILE A 181 -11.07 5.01 12.34
C ILE A 181 -11.30 4.74 10.84
N MET A 182 -10.50 3.90 10.19
CA MET A 182 -10.73 3.51 8.79
C MET A 182 -12.09 2.82 8.58
N SER A 183 -12.47 1.91 9.49
CA SER A 183 -13.80 1.29 9.44
C SER A 183 -14.91 2.35 9.55
N LEU A 184 -14.76 3.32 10.46
CA LEU A 184 -15.71 4.42 10.60
C LEU A 184 -15.76 5.32 9.37
N MET A 185 -14.62 5.59 8.73
CA MET A 185 -14.56 6.32 7.45
C MET A 185 -15.32 5.59 6.34
N ALA A 186 -15.23 4.26 6.27
CA ALA A 186 -15.96 3.46 5.29
C ALA A 186 -17.47 3.44 5.56
N ASP A 187 -17.89 3.35 6.83
CA ASP A 187 -19.30 3.25 7.21
C ASP A 187 -20.04 4.59 7.24
N HIS A 188 -19.34 5.68 7.57
CA HIS A 188 -19.94 6.98 7.86
C HIS A 188 -19.39 8.13 6.98
N GLY A 189 -18.51 7.82 6.03
CA GLY A 189 -17.88 8.79 5.14
C GLY A 189 -16.56 9.33 5.68
N ALA A 190 -15.57 9.43 4.77
CA ALA A 190 -14.20 9.81 5.10
C ALA A 190 -14.09 11.19 5.75
N ASP A 191 -14.87 12.17 5.29
CA ASP A 191 -14.78 13.57 5.73
C ASP A 191 -15.04 13.75 7.23
N ASN A 192 -15.84 12.85 7.84
CA ASN A 192 -16.18 12.91 9.26
C ASN A 192 -15.02 12.49 10.19
N TYR A 193 -14.06 11.73 9.67
CA TYR A 193 -13.04 11.04 10.47
C TYR A 193 -11.61 11.26 9.99
N ILE A 194 -11.40 11.82 8.80
CA ILE A 194 -10.07 12.01 8.20
C ILE A 194 -9.13 12.86 9.07
N ASP A 195 -9.65 13.87 9.77
CA ASP A 195 -8.83 14.71 10.65
C ASP A 195 -8.39 13.95 11.91
N LEU A 196 -9.25 13.07 12.44
CA LEU A 196 -8.89 12.17 13.55
C LEU A 196 -7.90 11.08 13.09
N PHE A 197 -8.06 10.57 11.87
CA PHE A 197 -7.12 9.65 11.24
C PHE A 197 -5.72 10.27 11.15
N ILE A 198 -5.62 11.48 10.60
CA ILE A 198 -4.35 12.22 10.49
C ILE A 198 -3.80 12.53 11.88
N SER A 199 -4.64 12.99 12.80
CA SER A 199 -4.19 13.29 14.16
C SER A 199 -3.71 12.06 14.93
N THR A 200 -4.17 10.87 14.55
CA THR A 200 -3.70 9.60 15.11
C THR A 200 -2.31 9.26 14.59
N LEU A 201 -2.08 9.41 13.29
CA LEU A 201 -0.81 9.08 12.62
C LEU A 201 0.30 10.12 12.83
N TYR A 202 -0.06 11.38 13.06
CA TYR A 202 0.84 12.52 13.29
C TYR A 202 0.70 13.09 14.71
N CYS A 203 0.35 12.22 15.66
CA CYS A 203 0.27 12.58 17.07
C CYS A 203 1.65 13.03 17.58
N PRO A 204 1.78 14.25 18.15
CA PRO A 204 3.08 14.73 18.62
C PRO A 204 3.52 14.00 19.90
N GLY A 205 4.75 13.51 19.95
CA GLY A 205 5.25 12.79 21.13
C GLY A 205 4.72 11.35 21.22
N GLU A 206 4.59 10.82 22.43
CA GLU A 206 4.05 9.47 22.63
C GLU A 206 2.55 9.42 22.28
N TYR A 207 2.15 8.37 21.57
CA TYR A 207 0.76 8.22 21.16
C TYR A 207 -0.15 7.92 22.37
N SER A 208 -1.30 8.61 22.41
CA SER A 208 -2.49 8.23 23.16
C SER A 208 -3.75 8.69 22.43
N SER A 209 -4.85 7.95 22.54
CA SER A 209 -6.12 8.32 21.89
C SER A 209 -6.65 9.67 22.37
N ALA A 210 -6.42 10.01 23.65
CA ALA A 210 -6.81 11.30 24.23
C ALA A 210 -6.09 12.47 23.55
N GLN A 211 -4.78 12.31 23.34
CA GLN A 211 -3.97 13.33 22.67
C GLN A 211 -4.32 13.44 21.19
N ALA A 212 -4.56 12.33 20.49
CA ALA A 212 -5.04 12.37 19.10
C ALA A 212 -6.36 13.14 19.00
N LYS A 213 -7.33 12.88 19.88
CA LYS A 213 -8.61 13.61 19.90
C LYS A 213 -8.44 15.10 20.18
N ALA A 214 -7.56 15.47 21.11
CA ALA A 214 -7.29 16.87 21.44
C ALA A 214 -6.63 17.67 20.29
N ASN A 215 -6.06 16.98 19.28
CA ASN A 215 -5.32 17.60 18.18
C ASN A 215 -6.09 17.63 16.85
N ILE A 216 -7.30 17.07 16.76
CA ILE A 216 -8.11 16.99 15.51
C ILE A 216 -8.20 18.35 14.81
N ASP A 217 -8.56 19.40 15.54
CA ASP A 217 -8.81 20.72 14.96
C ASP A 217 -7.60 21.33 14.25
N LYS A 218 -6.38 20.89 14.61
CA LYS A 218 -5.15 21.34 13.97
C LYS A 218 -5.09 20.87 12.50
N PHE A 219 -5.64 19.72 12.17
CA PHE A 219 -5.52 19.13 10.83
C PHE A 219 -6.66 19.51 9.87
N LYS A 220 -7.71 20.17 10.37
CA LYS A 220 -8.83 20.69 9.53
C LYS A 220 -8.36 21.51 8.33
N LYS A 221 -7.34 22.36 8.53
CA LYS A 221 -6.79 23.27 7.51
C LYS A 221 -5.78 22.62 6.56
N LEU A 222 -5.46 21.34 6.73
CA LEU A 222 -4.50 20.65 5.86
C LEU A 222 -5.06 20.54 4.44
N ASN A 223 -4.20 20.69 3.43
CA ASN A 223 -4.59 20.56 2.04
C ASN A 223 -5.26 19.19 1.79
N PRO A 224 -6.45 19.13 1.16
CA PRO A 224 -7.16 17.87 0.90
C PRO A 224 -6.33 16.79 0.19
N VAL A 225 -5.45 17.18 -0.74
CA VAL A 225 -4.56 16.25 -1.43
C VAL A 225 -3.59 15.59 -0.45
N ILE A 226 -3.04 16.36 0.50
CA ILE A 226 -2.15 15.81 1.53
C ILE A 226 -2.93 14.86 2.44
N LYS A 227 -4.16 15.22 2.83
CA LYS A 227 -5.04 14.33 3.62
C LYS A 227 -5.24 12.99 2.90
N TYR A 228 -5.56 13.04 1.61
CA TYR A 228 -5.74 11.85 0.80
C TYR A 228 -4.44 11.05 0.65
N GLY A 229 -3.30 11.71 0.42
CA GLY A 229 -2.00 11.05 0.34
C GLY A 229 -1.62 10.31 1.63
N ILE A 230 -1.97 10.86 2.80
CA ILE A 230 -1.76 10.20 4.10
C ILE A 230 -2.61 8.93 4.22
N VAL A 231 -3.90 9.03 3.90
CA VAL A 231 -4.82 7.89 3.92
C VAL A 231 -4.33 6.81 2.96
N PHE A 232 -4.00 7.20 1.73
CA PHE A 232 -3.49 6.28 0.71
C PHE A 232 -2.19 5.60 1.13
N ASN A 233 -1.21 6.32 1.70
CA ASN A 233 0.04 5.71 2.13
C ASN A 233 -0.19 4.68 3.25
N PHE A 234 -1.02 5.00 4.25
CA PHE A 234 -1.32 4.05 5.32
C PHE A 234 -2.14 2.85 4.83
N GLU A 235 -3.15 3.07 3.98
CA GLU A 235 -3.88 2.00 3.30
C GLU A 235 -2.95 1.09 2.50
N SER A 236 -1.93 1.67 1.87
CA SER A 236 -0.96 0.92 1.08
C SER A 236 0.00 0.10 1.94
N ILE A 237 0.41 0.62 3.11
CA ILE A 237 1.15 -0.13 4.13
C ILE A 237 0.31 -1.28 4.67
N LEU A 238 -0.98 -1.05 4.93
CA LEU A 238 -1.89 -2.10 5.34
C LEU A 238 -2.07 -3.16 4.25
N SER A 239 -2.23 -2.75 2.99
CA SER A 239 -2.32 -3.67 1.85
C SER A 239 -1.04 -4.52 1.72
N TRP A 240 0.13 -3.91 1.92
CA TRP A 240 1.40 -4.64 1.93
C TRP A 240 1.48 -5.63 3.11
N LEU A 241 1.18 -5.19 4.33
CA LEU A 241 1.16 -6.04 5.54
C LEU A 241 0.21 -7.23 5.36
N THR A 242 -0.97 -7.00 4.80
CA THR A 242 -2.01 -8.04 4.66
C THR A 242 -1.86 -8.90 3.41
N GLY A 243 -1.12 -8.44 2.39
CA GLY A 243 -1.00 -9.15 1.11
C GLY A 243 0.34 -9.84 0.89
N GLU A 244 1.44 -9.23 1.36
CA GLU A 244 2.81 -9.63 0.98
C GLU A 244 3.63 -10.19 2.15
N THR A 245 3.10 -10.15 3.37
CA THR A 245 3.78 -10.68 4.56
C THR A 245 3.11 -11.96 5.09
N LYS A 246 3.83 -12.66 5.97
CA LYS A 246 3.28 -13.83 6.70
C LYS A 246 2.05 -13.49 7.55
N TYR A 247 1.81 -12.22 7.85
CA TYR A 247 0.66 -11.78 8.64
C TYR A 247 -0.66 -11.78 7.86
N ASN A 248 -0.66 -12.03 6.54
CA ASN A 248 -1.88 -12.12 5.72
C ASN A 248 -2.99 -12.92 6.41
N ILE A 249 -2.65 -14.09 6.97
CA ILE A 249 -3.62 -14.98 7.63
C ILE A 249 -4.38 -14.33 8.80
N LEU A 250 -3.82 -13.31 9.45
CA LEU A 250 -4.49 -12.55 10.50
C LEU A 250 -5.68 -11.75 9.97
N PHE A 251 -5.66 -11.40 8.68
CA PHE A 251 -6.60 -10.50 8.02
C PHE A 251 -7.52 -11.21 7.00
N SER A 252 -7.18 -12.40 6.51
CA SER A 252 -7.95 -13.13 5.48
C SER A 252 -9.22 -13.83 5.98
N ARG A 253 -9.82 -13.33 7.07
CA ARG A 253 -11.04 -13.92 7.64
C ARG A 253 -12.19 -13.77 6.65
N LYS A 254 -12.98 -14.85 6.43
CA LYS A 254 -14.13 -14.77 5.52
C LYS A 254 -15.09 -13.67 6.01
N PRO A 255 -15.57 -12.76 5.14
CA PRO A 255 -16.60 -11.80 5.52
C PRO A 255 -17.82 -12.59 5.98
N LYS A 256 -18.26 -12.37 7.21
CA LYS A 256 -19.49 -13.00 7.71
C LYS A 256 -20.66 -12.53 6.83
N LYS A 257 -21.42 -13.47 6.26
CA LYS A 257 -22.60 -13.19 5.41
C LYS A 257 -23.74 -12.43 6.13
N VAL A 258 -23.59 -12.14 7.42
CA VAL A 258 -24.56 -11.39 8.21
C VAL A 258 -23.87 -10.11 8.66
N LYS A 259 -24.54 -8.96 8.46
CA LYS A 259 -24.22 -7.66 9.07
C LYS A 259 -24.33 -7.74 10.61
N SER A 260 -23.58 -8.62 11.26
CA SER A 260 -23.48 -8.60 12.71
C SER A 260 -22.61 -7.40 13.06
N LYS A 261 -23.17 -6.45 13.80
CA LYS A 261 -22.55 -5.24 14.41
C LYS A 261 -21.35 -5.53 15.34
N GLN A 262 -20.77 -6.72 15.26
CA GLN A 262 -19.64 -7.19 16.04
C GLN A 262 -18.65 -7.86 15.08
N ASN A 263 -17.99 -7.05 14.24
CA ASN A 263 -16.58 -7.32 14.03
C ASN A 263 -15.97 -7.24 15.43
N LEU A 264 -15.32 -8.29 15.92
CA LEU A 264 -14.41 -8.12 17.06
C LEU A 264 -13.41 -7.06 16.60
N GLY A 265 -13.63 -5.81 17.01
CA GLY A 265 -12.73 -4.71 16.69
C GLY A 265 -11.35 -5.09 17.17
N PHE A 266 -10.31 -4.55 16.55
CA PHE A 266 -8.93 -4.85 16.93
C PHE A 266 -8.65 -4.60 18.43
N ASN A 267 -9.48 -3.80 19.11
CA ASN A 267 -9.52 -3.70 20.59
C ASN A 267 -9.80 -5.04 21.29
N ALA A 268 -10.75 -5.84 20.81
CA ALA A 268 -11.05 -7.16 21.34
C ALA A 268 -9.88 -8.14 21.15
N ILE A 269 -8.99 -7.89 20.17
CA ILE A 269 -7.77 -8.68 19.99
C ILE A 269 -6.78 -8.40 21.11
N ILE A 270 -6.56 -7.12 21.48
CA ILE A 270 -5.74 -6.74 22.63
C ILE A 270 -6.27 -7.44 23.89
N TYR A 271 -7.58 -7.37 24.14
CA TYR A 271 -8.19 -8.08 25.28
C TYR A 271 -7.95 -9.60 25.23
N SER A 272 -8.16 -10.24 24.07
CA SER A 272 -7.95 -11.69 23.93
C SER A 272 -6.50 -12.14 24.15
N ILE A 273 -5.53 -11.29 23.81
CA ILE A 273 -4.11 -11.54 24.06
C ILE A 273 -3.81 -11.42 25.55
N THR A 274 -4.36 -10.41 26.22
CA THR A 274 -4.19 -10.22 27.66
C THR A 274 -4.84 -11.34 28.49
N GLU A 275 -6.03 -11.81 28.09
CA GLU A 275 -6.71 -12.94 28.74
C GLU A 275 -5.90 -14.24 28.68
N LYS A 276 -5.07 -14.41 27.64
CA LYS A 276 -4.16 -15.57 27.49
C LYS A 276 -2.84 -15.43 28.25
N GLY A 277 -2.66 -14.36 29.03
CA GLY A 277 -1.49 -14.16 29.89
C GLY A 277 -0.26 -13.58 29.21
N TYR A 278 -0.38 -13.04 27.99
CA TYR A 278 0.75 -12.44 27.24
C TYR A 278 1.16 -11.04 27.74
N GLY A 279 0.53 -10.53 28.79
CA GLY A 279 0.78 -9.22 29.39
C GLY A 279 -0.51 -8.55 29.84
N ASN A 280 -0.40 -7.39 30.50
CA ASN A 280 -1.56 -6.56 30.80
C ASN A 280 -1.90 -5.63 29.62
N ILE A 281 -3.09 -5.02 29.65
CA ILE A 281 -3.58 -4.16 28.56
C ILE A 281 -2.59 -3.03 28.25
N LYS A 282 -1.99 -2.39 29.27
CA LYS A 282 -1.06 -1.29 29.06
C LYS A 282 0.21 -1.74 28.35
N GLU A 283 0.76 -2.89 28.74
CA GLU A 283 1.95 -3.48 28.11
C GLU A 283 1.66 -3.83 26.65
N VAL A 284 0.58 -4.57 26.39
CA VAL A 284 0.22 -5.01 25.03
C VAL A 284 -0.10 -3.82 24.13
N SER A 285 -0.78 -2.79 24.65
CA SER A 285 -1.08 -1.56 23.90
C SER A 285 0.16 -0.77 23.47
N LYS A 286 1.27 -0.87 24.22
CA LYS A 286 2.53 -0.14 23.93
C LYS A 286 3.55 -0.96 23.13
N LEU A 287 3.28 -2.23 22.82
CA LEU A 287 4.13 -3.03 21.96
C LEU A 287 4.32 -2.39 20.59
N ASN A 288 5.49 -2.59 20.00
CA ASN A 288 5.72 -2.26 18.60
C ASN A 288 4.73 -3.03 17.72
N LEU A 289 4.28 -2.43 16.61
CA LEU A 289 3.36 -3.06 15.67
C LEU A 289 3.82 -4.46 15.24
N ILE A 290 5.11 -4.66 14.94
CA ILE A 290 5.62 -5.95 14.49
C ILE A 290 5.57 -6.98 15.63
N GLU A 291 5.98 -6.60 16.85
CA GLU A 291 5.87 -7.46 18.03
C GLU A 291 4.41 -7.85 18.31
N PHE A 292 3.49 -6.90 18.19
CA PHE A 292 2.06 -7.14 18.33
C PHE A 292 1.53 -8.12 17.27
N LEU A 293 1.92 -7.97 16.00
CA LEU A 293 1.53 -8.88 14.92
C LEU A 293 2.16 -10.27 15.09
N GLU A 294 3.38 -10.39 15.59
CA GLU A 294 4.00 -11.67 15.93
C GLU A 294 3.25 -12.39 17.06
N LEU A 295 2.87 -11.68 18.12
CA LEU A 295 2.06 -12.25 19.19
C LEU A 295 0.71 -12.74 18.67
N MET A 296 0.06 -11.95 17.80
CA MET A 296 -1.19 -12.36 17.15
C MET A 296 -1.00 -13.60 16.28
N TYR A 297 0.08 -13.65 15.49
CA TYR A 297 0.40 -14.76 14.61
C TYR A 297 0.66 -16.03 15.41
N LYS A 298 1.52 -15.96 16.43
CA LYS A 298 1.82 -17.08 17.32
C LYS A 298 0.55 -17.61 18.00
N ASN A 299 -0.26 -16.72 18.55
CA ASN A 299 -1.52 -17.07 19.19
C ASN A 299 -2.50 -17.80 18.23
N LEU A 300 -2.54 -17.38 16.96
CA LEU A 300 -3.32 -18.05 15.93
C LEU A 300 -2.75 -19.44 15.61
N MET A 301 -1.43 -19.56 15.46
CA MET A 301 -0.75 -20.84 15.19
C MET A 301 -0.94 -21.85 16.33
N ASP A 302 -0.79 -21.41 17.58
CA ASP A 302 -1.04 -22.25 18.75
C ASP A 302 -2.49 -22.75 18.76
N SER A 303 -3.44 -21.89 18.40
CA SER A 303 -4.86 -22.26 18.31
C SER A 303 -5.12 -23.26 17.16
N ILE A 304 -4.44 -23.14 16.02
CA ILE A 304 -4.55 -24.09 14.90
C ILE A 304 -3.99 -25.45 15.33
N ASN A 305 -2.80 -25.47 15.93
CA ASN A 305 -2.12 -26.70 16.37
C ASN A 305 -2.93 -27.44 17.43
N GLN A 306 -3.47 -26.74 18.43
CA GLN A 306 -4.33 -27.35 19.46
C GLN A 306 -5.58 -28.00 18.88
N LEU A 307 -6.21 -27.39 17.87
CA LEU A 307 -7.39 -27.98 17.22
C LEU A 307 -7.01 -29.19 16.35
N ALA A 308 -5.87 -29.11 15.65
CA ALA A 308 -5.34 -30.22 14.87
C ALA A 308 -4.97 -31.43 15.76
N GLU A 309 -4.31 -31.20 16.90
CA GLU A 309 -4.01 -32.22 17.91
C GLU A 309 -5.28 -32.86 18.48
N SER A 310 -6.36 -32.09 18.57
CA SER A 310 -7.70 -32.58 18.94
C SER A 310 -8.40 -33.39 17.83
N LYS A 311 -7.67 -33.74 16.76
CA LYS A 311 -8.15 -34.48 15.58
C LYS A 311 -9.30 -33.82 14.82
N MET A 312 -9.45 -32.50 14.96
CA MET A 312 -10.45 -31.72 14.25
C MET A 312 -10.06 -31.62 12.76
N SER A 313 -11.02 -31.77 11.83
CA SER A 313 -10.72 -31.71 10.39
C SER A 313 -10.36 -30.29 9.95
N LYS A 314 -9.67 -30.15 8.80
CA LYS A 314 -9.33 -28.82 8.24
C LYS A 314 -10.58 -27.97 7.99
N GLU A 315 -11.71 -28.58 7.61
CA GLU A 315 -12.99 -27.90 7.42
C GLU A 315 -13.57 -27.39 8.73
N GLU A 316 -13.45 -28.17 9.82
CA GLU A 316 -13.92 -27.80 11.15
C GLU A 316 -13.06 -26.66 11.74
N ILE A 317 -11.73 -26.74 11.58
CA ILE A 317 -10.79 -25.67 11.96
C ILE A 317 -11.09 -24.40 11.16
N SER A 318 -11.28 -24.51 9.84
CA SER A 318 -11.65 -23.39 8.95
C SER A 318 -12.92 -22.69 9.43
N LYS A 319 -13.95 -23.45 9.81
CA LYS A 319 -15.20 -22.90 10.35
C LYS A 319 -15.00 -22.25 11.72
N LYS A 320 -14.27 -22.89 12.63
CA LYS A 320 -14.08 -22.42 14.01
C LYS A 320 -13.24 -21.15 14.09
N LEU A 321 -12.17 -21.07 13.29
CA LEU A 321 -11.26 -19.92 13.26
C LEU A 321 -11.59 -18.90 12.15
N ASN A 322 -12.61 -19.18 11.34
CA ASN A 322 -13.02 -18.36 10.19
C ASN A 322 -11.89 -18.11 9.18
N LEU A 323 -11.07 -19.12 8.92
CA LEU A 323 -9.91 -19.07 7.99
C LEU A 323 -10.25 -19.74 6.64
N SER A 324 -9.53 -19.40 5.58
CA SER A 324 -9.62 -20.14 4.31
C SER A 324 -8.95 -21.52 4.43
N ILE A 325 -9.47 -22.50 3.71
CA ILE A 325 -8.85 -23.85 3.64
C ILE A 325 -7.49 -23.76 2.94
N GLU A 326 -7.34 -22.86 1.97
CA GLU A 326 -6.06 -22.59 1.29
C GLU A 326 -4.95 -22.20 2.28
N HIS A 327 -5.22 -21.30 3.23
CA HIS A 327 -4.23 -20.93 4.25
C HIS A 327 -3.94 -22.08 5.22
N LEU A 328 -4.95 -22.88 5.59
CA LEU A 328 -4.72 -24.05 6.44
C LEU A 328 -3.85 -25.11 5.75
N ASN A 329 -3.99 -25.31 4.43
CA ASN A 329 -3.16 -26.24 3.67
C ASN A 329 -1.68 -25.81 3.55
N GLN A 330 -1.38 -24.53 3.75
CA GLN A 330 -0.01 -24.04 3.77
C GLN A 330 0.67 -24.24 5.14
N ILE A 331 -0.12 -24.51 6.18
CA ILE A 331 0.34 -24.62 7.58
C ILE A 331 0.33 -26.07 8.07
N LEU A 332 -0.76 -26.81 7.80
CA LEU A 332 -1.00 -28.20 8.16
C LEU A 332 -0.86 -29.11 6.94
#